data_AF-T0R5U2-F1
#
_entry.id   AF-T0R5U2-F1
#
_cell.length_a   1.000
_cell.length_b   1.000
_cell.length_c   1.000
_cell.angle_alpha   90.00
_cell.angle_beta   90.00
_cell.angle_gamma   90.00
#
_symmetry.space_group_name_H-M   'P 1'
#
loop_
_entity.id
_entity.type
_entity.pdbx_description
1 polymer ?
#
loop_
_entity_poly.entity_id
_entity_poly.type
_entity_poly.pdbx_seq_one_letter_code
_entity_poly.pdbx_strand_id
1 'polypeptide(L)'
;MKLRYTFLLVILSVIFNISVTHAEEDISTPTSVLNEGLETQLTDEQIESILPWANNSKIYIEDLISLIKSMTFEQALMELERGYTDVVLSSAPDNAQVLLRFSLNRALEYSKILSAEVEKDAVGIVDIKTRFLKVAADLALEHFQSDILLLEKKTDNIVDLKFKYAIFGISFADKFLHVARSIVDASAQHRIYLTTLKFLQLDLYRDLDRNRFAVEIRKIQNLVRTLELSKPSSDFDIVDDVRQMKSLIKSLRLSNLLTELNDEKARILQEIVTQRNSEIERQKLEELKKNKKVFAKYIQSLTGKAFESPTRDFYRGEDVGYLESEQKFIEGKFVQNVSDKEVLLLINGSPLKVNKNMVVHKNICTLGFCTGDKAYSVKMVNEYNYSYRRYFETARIYSGEVVGGSIDDDILLKSVNGESVTYQFLSIKDSRYYVVGCSGPACVGDAVYVLNKEYKSSKIVGIDGEGKYLIEAVNSNDSVVMDAYSESDIIKL
;
A
#
# COMPACT_ATOMS: atom_id res chain seq x y z
N MET A 1 65.62 15.83 25.92
CA MET A 1 64.20 15.49 26.18
C MET A 1 63.30 15.62 24.95
N LYS A 2 63.55 16.56 24.00
CA LYS A 2 62.75 16.71 22.76
C LYS A 2 62.83 15.54 21.76
N LEU A 3 63.94 14.79 21.72
CA LEU A 3 64.14 13.70 20.76
C LEU A 3 63.31 12.43 21.04
N ARG A 4 62.84 12.24 22.29
CA ARG A 4 62.05 11.06 22.66
C ARG A 4 60.57 11.17 22.29
N TYR A 5 60.05 12.38 22.18
CA TYR A 5 58.66 12.62 21.78
C TYR A 5 58.44 12.49 20.26
N THR A 6 59.44 12.86 19.46
CA THR A 6 59.37 12.74 17.99
C THR A 6 59.37 11.27 17.56
N PHE A 7 60.17 10.42 18.21
CA PHE A 7 60.21 8.99 17.91
C PHE A 7 58.90 8.29 18.27
N LEU A 8 58.27 8.68 19.38
CA LEU A 8 56.99 8.12 19.84
C LEU A 8 55.82 8.54 18.96
N LEU A 9 55.82 9.78 18.45
CA LEU A 9 54.82 10.28 17.48
C LEU A 9 54.94 9.62 16.10
N VAL A 10 56.16 9.31 15.65
CA VAL A 10 56.37 8.57 14.39
C VAL A 10 55.95 7.11 14.52
N ILE A 11 56.20 6.46 15.67
CA ILE A 11 55.68 5.12 15.91
C ILE A 11 54.15 5.12 16.00
N LEU A 12 53.55 6.12 16.67
CA LEU A 12 52.09 6.25 16.71
C LEU A 12 51.48 6.50 15.33
N SER A 13 52.12 7.31 14.48
CA SER A 13 51.62 7.57 13.13
C SER A 13 51.83 6.40 12.18
N VAL A 14 52.86 5.55 12.41
CA VAL A 14 53.02 4.29 11.68
C VAL A 14 52.00 3.25 12.14
N ILE A 15 51.65 3.19 13.44
CA ILE A 15 50.59 2.30 13.95
C ILE A 15 49.20 2.78 13.47
N PHE A 16 48.95 4.08 13.35
CA PHE A 16 47.71 4.62 12.77
C PHE A 16 47.64 4.55 11.23
N ASN A 17 48.79 4.42 10.54
CA ASN A 17 48.88 4.19 9.09
C ASN A 17 49.10 2.72 8.72
N ILE A 18 48.97 1.79 9.67
CA ILE A 18 48.41 0.49 9.31
C ILE A 18 46.96 0.78 8.95
N SER A 19 46.78 1.30 7.74
CA SER A 19 45.52 1.23 7.04
C SER A 19 45.04 -0.18 7.29
N VAL A 20 43.89 -0.28 7.95
CA VAL A 20 43.04 -1.45 7.85
C VAL A 20 42.75 -1.54 6.35
N THR A 21 43.71 -2.11 5.61
CA THR A 21 43.44 -2.93 4.46
C THR A 21 42.50 -3.96 5.06
N HIS A 22 41.20 -3.63 5.00
CA HIS A 22 40.17 -4.62 5.05
C HIS A 22 40.63 -5.53 3.92
N ALA A 23 41.34 -6.61 4.28
CA ALA A 23 41.39 -7.76 3.42
C ALA A 23 39.90 -7.97 3.12
N GLU A 24 39.50 -7.61 1.91
CA GLU A 24 38.27 -8.11 1.32
C GLU A 24 38.51 -9.61 1.26
N GLU A 25 38.30 -10.26 2.42
CA GLU A 25 38.00 -11.67 2.47
C GLU A 25 36.76 -11.78 1.61
N ASP A 26 36.99 -12.24 0.38
CA ASP A 26 36.03 -12.28 -0.69
C ASP A 26 34.78 -12.98 -0.16
N ILE A 27 33.65 -12.27 -0.14
CA ILE A 27 32.38 -12.84 0.34
C ILE A 27 31.97 -13.88 -0.69
N SER A 28 32.41 -15.11 -0.48
CA SER A 28 32.12 -16.22 -1.38
C SER A 28 30.60 -16.36 -1.52
N THR A 29 30.13 -16.41 -2.75
CA THR A 29 28.71 -16.58 -3.06
C THR A 29 28.16 -17.81 -2.32
N PRO A 30 27.15 -17.65 -1.45
CA PRO A 30 26.60 -18.78 -0.72
C PRO A 30 25.95 -19.80 -1.67
N THR A 31 26.15 -21.09 -1.39
CA THR A 31 25.56 -22.17 -2.18
C THR A 31 24.04 -22.19 -1.97
N SER A 32 23.27 -22.10 -3.05
CA SER A 32 21.81 -22.20 -2.98
C SER A 32 21.39 -23.63 -2.63
N VAL A 33 20.69 -23.82 -1.51
CA VAL A 33 20.24 -25.15 -1.04
C VAL A 33 19.11 -25.70 -1.91
N LEU A 34 18.30 -24.81 -2.51
CA LEU A 34 17.06 -25.16 -3.20
C LEU A 34 17.04 -24.72 -4.67
N ASN A 35 18.21 -24.49 -5.28
CA ASN A 35 18.33 -23.92 -6.63
C ASN A 35 17.53 -22.62 -6.82
N GLU A 36 17.29 -21.87 -5.75
CA GLU A 36 16.81 -20.50 -5.83
C GLU A 36 17.86 -19.71 -6.64
N GLY A 37 17.47 -19.22 -7.82
CA GLY A 37 18.36 -18.49 -8.71
C GLY A 37 18.99 -17.27 -8.04
N LEU A 38 20.14 -16.81 -8.53
CA LEU A 38 20.77 -15.54 -8.12
C LEU A 38 20.41 -14.38 -9.05
N GLU A 39 19.70 -14.65 -10.14
CA GLU A 39 19.30 -13.66 -11.14
C GLU A 39 18.19 -12.76 -10.61
N THR A 40 18.56 -11.52 -10.27
CA THR A 40 17.62 -10.48 -9.80
C THR A 40 16.93 -9.73 -10.95
N GLN A 41 17.34 -9.98 -12.20
CA GLN A 41 16.78 -9.36 -13.39
C GLN A 41 16.15 -10.42 -14.29
N LEU A 42 14.89 -10.20 -14.64
CA LEU A 42 14.11 -11.08 -15.52
C LEU A 42 13.90 -10.39 -16.87
N THR A 43 13.96 -11.18 -17.94
CA THR A 43 13.57 -10.75 -19.29
C THR A 43 12.05 -10.54 -19.38
N ASP A 44 11.59 -9.78 -20.38
CA ASP A 44 10.14 -9.58 -20.61
C ASP A 44 9.41 -10.91 -20.83
N GLU A 45 10.02 -11.84 -21.57
CA GLU A 45 9.48 -13.18 -21.84
C GLU A 45 9.31 -13.99 -20.53
N GLN A 46 10.28 -13.92 -19.62
CA GLN A 46 10.17 -14.57 -18.32
C GLN A 46 9.09 -13.90 -17.46
N ILE A 47 8.96 -12.58 -17.50
CA ILE A 47 7.92 -11.86 -16.78
C ILE A 47 6.52 -12.25 -17.27
N GLU A 48 6.32 -12.32 -18.60
CA GLU A 48 5.06 -12.73 -19.21
C GLU A 48 4.65 -14.16 -18.78
N SER A 49 5.61 -15.06 -18.54
CA SER A 49 5.32 -16.39 -18.03
C SER A 49 5.05 -16.43 -16.52
N ILE A 50 5.81 -15.65 -15.72
CA ILE A 50 5.73 -15.66 -14.26
C ILE A 50 4.47 -14.96 -13.76
N LEU A 51 4.06 -13.84 -14.37
CA LEU A 51 3.01 -12.99 -13.84
C LEU A 51 1.64 -13.70 -13.73
N PRO A 52 1.18 -14.48 -14.73
CA PRO A 52 -0.03 -15.28 -14.59
C PRO A 52 0.11 -16.34 -13.48
N TRP A 53 1.26 -17.03 -13.41
CA TRP A 53 1.51 -18.03 -12.37
C TRP A 53 1.45 -17.41 -10.97
N ALA A 54 2.08 -16.25 -10.76
CA ALA A 54 2.11 -15.59 -9.46
C ALA A 54 0.69 -15.21 -8.99
N ASN A 55 -0.10 -14.59 -9.87
CA ASN A 55 -1.49 -14.21 -9.57
C ASN A 55 -2.37 -15.42 -9.26
N ASN A 56 -2.29 -16.47 -10.07
CA ASN A 56 -3.06 -17.70 -9.85
C ASN A 56 -2.63 -18.40 -8.55
N SER A 57 -1.33 -18.42 -8.27
CA SER A 57 -0.78 -19.01 -7.04
C SER A 57 -1.25 -18.26 -5.80
N LYS A 58 -1.33 -16.93 -5.85
CA LYS A 58 -1.85 -16.12 -4.74
C LYS A 58 -3.28 -16.49 -4.39
N ILE A 59 -4.18 -16.51 -5.39
CA ILE A 59 -5.58 -16.89 -5.21
C ILE A 59 -5.69 -18.32 -4.67
N TYR A 60 -4.94 -19.25 -5.28
CA TYR A 60 -4.92 -20.65 -4.84
C TYR A 60 -4.47 -20.80 -3.38
N ILE A 61 -3.46 -20.06 -2.95
CA ILE A 61 -2.97 -20.08 -1.57
C ILE A 61 -3.99 -19.45 -0.61
N GLU A 62 -4.64 -18.35 -0.99
CA GLU A 62 -5.74 -17.75 -0.20
C GLU A 62 -6.90 -18.76 0.01
N ASP A 63 -7.30 -19.44 -1.05
CA ASP A 63 -8.33 -20.48 -1.01
C ASP A 63 -7.90 -21.68 -0.17
N LEU A 64 -6.66 -22.15 -0.33
CA LEU A 64 -6.09 -23.26 0.44
C LEU A 64 -6.07 -22.94 1.93
N ILE A 65 -5.62 -21.75 2.34
CA ILE A 65 -5.62 -21.31 3.74
C ILE A 65 -7.05 -21.26 4.29
N SER A 66 -8.01 -20.80 3.49
CA SER A 66 -9.42 -20.76 3.89
C SER A 66 -9.98 -22.17 4.12
N LEU A 67 -9.70 -23.08 3.19
CA LEU A 67 -10.15 -24.47 3.20
C LEU A 67 -9.67 -25.22 4.46
N ILE A 68 -8.38 -25.12 4.78
CA ILE A 68 -7.78 -25.88 5.88
C ILE A 68 -8.25 -25.45 7.28
N LYS A 69 -8.94 -24.31 7.43
CA LYS A 69 -9.48 -23.86 8.73
C LYS A 69 -10.49 -24.84 9.33
N SER A 70 -11.16 -25.61 8.46
CA SER A 70 -12.18 -26.59 8.85
C SER A 70 -11.64 -28.02 8.98
N MET A 71 -10.35 -28.25 8.70
CA MET A 71 -9.72 -29.56 8.64
C MET A 71 -9.02 -29.94 9.95
N THR A 72 -8.76 -31.25 10.15
CA THR A 72 -7.82 -31.68 11.20
C THR A 72 -6.39 -31.27 10.85
N PHE A 73 -5.47 -31.29 11.81
CA PHE A 73 -4.07 -30.94 11.57
C PHE A 73 -3.40 -31.84 10.53
N GLU A 74 -3.71 -33.13 10.52
CA GLU A 74 -3.17 -34.11 9.56
C GLU A 74 -3.68 -33.83 8.14
N GLN A 75 -4.99 -33.56 8.00
CA GLN A 75 -5.58 -33.19 6.72
C GLN A 75 -5.02 -31.86 6.22
N ALA A 76 -4.95 -30.85 7.08
CA ALA A 76 -4.38 -29.56 6.77
C ALA A 76 -2.91 -29.67 6.33
N LEU A 77 -2.11 -30.49 7.02
CA LEU A 77 -0.72 -30.74 6.66
C LEU A 77 -0.61 -31.33 5.26
N MET A 78 -1.37 -32.40 4.97
CA MET A 78 -1.35 -33.04 3.65
C MET A 78 -1.76 -32.08 2.53
N GLU A 79 -2.82 -31.31 2.74
CA GLU A 79 -3.32 -30.33 1.75
C GLU A 79 -2.34 -29.17 1.54
N LEU A 80 -1.71 -28.68 2.61
CA LEU A 80 -0.66 -27.66 2.51
C LEU A 80 0.58 -28.16 1.78
N GLU A 81 1.09 -29.35 2.13
CA GLU A 81 2.27 -29.92 1.46
C GLU A 81 2.01 -30.17 -0.03
N ARG A 82 0.83 -30.73 -0.36
CA ARG A 82 0.41 -30.95 -1.74
C ARG A 82 0.26 -29.63 -2.49
N GLY A 83 -0.52 -28.70 -1.96
CA GLY A 83 -0.77 -27.42 -2.62
C GLY A 83 0.50 -26.59 -2.82
N TYR A 84 1.42 -26.59 -1.86
CA TYR A 84 2.69 -25.88 -1.99
C TYR A 84 3.60 -26.55 -3.01
N THR A 85 3.61 -27.89 -3.05
CA THR A 85 4.35 -28.64 -4.05
C THR A 85 3.83 -28.31 -5.45
N ASP A 86 2.52 -28.30 -5.65
CA ASP A 86 1.88 -27.97 -6.93
C ASP A 86 2.23 -26.53 -7.37
N VAL A 87 2.18 -25.55 -6.47
CA VAL A 87 2.55 -24.15 -6.75
C VAL A 87 4.03 -24.02 -7.10
N VAL A 88 4.92 -24.67 -6.36
CA VAL A 88 6.37 -24.59 -6.59
C VAL A 88 6.77 -25.31 -7.89
N LEU A 89 6.21 -26.49 -8.18
CA LEU A 89 6.51 -27.24 -9.40
C LEU A 89 5.92 -26.62 -10.67
N SER A 90 4.81 -25.88 -10.55
CA SER A 90 4.21 -25.15 -11.68
C SER A 90 4.85 -23.79 -11.96
N SER A 91 5.79 -23.35 -11.09
CA SER A 91 6.50 -22.09 -11.31
C SER A 91 7.44 -22.19 -12.52
N ALA A 92 7.34 -21.24 -13.45
CA ALA A 92 8.21 -21.17 -14.61
C ALA A 92 8.64 -19.73 -14.88
N PRO A 93 9.94 -19.48 -15.18
CA PRO A 93 11.05 -20.43 -15.14
C PRO A 93 11.53 -20.74 -13.70
N ASP A 94 12.19 -21.89 -13.50
CA ASP A 94 12.67 -22.39 -12.20
C ASP A 94 13.66 -21.47 -11.47
N ASN A 95 14.26 -20.49 -12.16
CA ASN A 95 15.18 -19.50 -11.60
C ASN A 95 14.47 -18.21 -11.15
N ALA A 96 13.16 -18.07 -11.38
CA ALA A 96 12.41 -16.87 -11.03
C ALA A 96 12.46 -16.58 -9.53
N GLN A 97 12.96 -15.40 -9.16
CA GLN A 97 13.07 -14.92 -7.78
C GLN A 97 11.77 -14.28 -7.29
N VAL A 98 10.72 -15.07 -7.22
CA VAL A 98 9.46 -14.65 -6.61
C VAL A 98 9.48 -15.06 -5.15
N LEU A 99 9.32 -14.09 -4.23
CA LEU A 99 9.35 -14.34 -2.79
C LEU A 99 8.23 -15.28 -2.36
N LEU A 100 7.08 -15.24 -3.04
CA LEU A 100 6.03 -16.24 -2.91
C LEU A 100 6.59 -17.66 -3.04
N ARG A 101 7.35 -17.94 -4.11
CA ARG A 101 7.96 -19.25 -4.34
C ARG A 101 8.98 -19.60 -3.26
N PHE A 102 9.84 -18.65 -2.89
CA PHE A 102 10.87 -18.87 -1.87
C PHE A 102 10.24 -19.27 -0.53
N SER A 103 9.21 -18.55 -0.10
CA SER A 103 8.52 -18.83 1.16
C SER A 103 7.97 -20.26 1.19
N LEU A 104 7.24 -20.67 0.14
CA LEU A 104 6.62 -21.98 0.05
C LEU A 104 7.66 -23.11 -0.07
N ASN A 105 8.66 -22.94 -0.94
CA ASN A 105 9.69 -23.96 -1.17
C ASN A 105 10.56 -24.21 0.08
N ARG A 106 10.92 -23.14 0.81
CA ARG A 106 11.68 -23.27 2.05
C ARG A 106 10.88 -23.95 3.16
N ALA A 107 9.56 -23.71 3.22
CA ALA A 107 8.70 -24.37 4.18
C ALA A 107 8.56 -25.88 3.90
N LEU A 108 8.51 -26.28 2.63
CA LEU A 108 8.57 -27.68 2.23
C LEU A 108 9.90 -28.33 2.65
N GLU A 109 11.02 -27.63 2.49
CA GLU A 109 12.33 -28.12 2.97
C GLU A 109 12.33 -28.30 4.49
N TYR A 110 11.67 -27.42 5.26
CA TYR A 110 11.58 -27.60 6.72
C TYR A 110 10.69 -28.78 7.10
N SER A 111 9.59 -29.00 6.39
CA SER A 111 8.77 -30.21 6.60
C SER A 111 9.58 -31.48 6.30
N LYS A 112 10.42 -31.46 5.26
CA LYS A 112 11.33 -32.56 4.93
C LYS A 112 12.39 -32.79 6.00
N ILE A 113 13.03 -31.72 6.53
CA ILE A 113 13.96 -31.82 7.65
C ILE A 113 13.27 -32.46 8.86
N LEU A 114 12.08 -31.98 9.23
CA LEU A 114 11.31 -32.54 10.35
C LEU A 114 10.94 -34.01 10.12
N SER A 115 10.63 -34.40 8.89
CA SER A 115 10.34 -35.80 8.54
C SER A 115 11.56 -36.73 8.61
N ALA A 116 12.76 -36.18 8.43
CA ALA A 116 14.01 -36.92 8.42
C ALA A 116 14.62 -37.06 9.81
N GLU A 117 14.48 -36.01 10.63
CA GLU A 117 15.15 -35.93 11.94
C GLU A 117 14.24 -36.34 13.11
N VAL A 118 12.91 -36.29 12.95
CA VAL A 118 11.95 -36.61 14.02
C VAL A 118 11.17 -37.88 13.69
N GLU A 119 10.93 -38.72 14.70
CA GLU A 119 10.09 -39.92 14.57
C GLU A 119 8.68 -39.57 14.06
N LYS A 120 8.12 -40.43 13.21
CA LYS A 120 6.85 -40.16 12.50
C LYS A 120 5.65 -39.99 13.44
N ASP A 121 5.70 -40.65 14.59
CA ASP A 121 4.68 -40.66 15.64
C ASP A 121 5.02 -39.74 16.83
N ALA A 122 6.10 -38.95 16.71
CA ALA A 122 6.45 -37.97 17.73
C ALA A 122 5.30 -36.95 17.93
N VAL A 123 4.89 -36.80 19.19
CA VAL A 123 3.79 -35.91 19.56
C VAL A 123 4.10 -34.47 19.13
N GLY A 124 3.15 -33.84 18.44
CA GLY A 124 3.24 -32.43 18.03
C GLY A 124 3.98 -32.18 16.72
N ILE A 125 4.57 -33.20 16.07
CA ILE A 125 5.30 -33.01 14.80
C ILE A 125 4.39 -32.49 13.67
N VAL A 126 3.16 -33.01 13.58
CA VAL A 126 2.15 -32.60 12.59
C VAL A 126 1.78 -31.13 12.78
N ASP A 127 1.57 -30.71 14.03
CA ASP A 127 1.25 -29.33 14.38
C ASP A 127 2.42 -28.39 14.04
N ILE A 128 3.66 -28.73 14.40
CA ILE A 128 4.85 -27.93 14.09
C ILE A 128 5.01 -27.74 12.57
N LYS A 129 4.89 -28.83 11.78
CA LYS A 129 4.94 -28.75 10.31
C LYS A 129 3.83 -27.86 9.76
N THR A 130 2.61 -28.03 10.25
CA THR A 130 1.46 -27.21 9.85
C THR A 130 1.70 -25.73 10.15
N ARG A 131 2.29 -25.39 11.30
CA ARG A 131 2.64 -24.01 11.66
C ARG A 131 3.68 -23.42 10.72
N PHE A 132 4.75 -24.16 10.38
CA PHE A 132 5.73 -23.71 9.41
C PHE A 132 5.10 -23.40 8.05
N LEU A 133 4.24 -24.30 7.56
CA LEU A 133 3.56 -24.11 6.29
C LEU A 133 2.60 -22.91 6.34
N LYS A 134 1.83 -22.73 7.41
CA LYS A 134 0.95 -21.56 7.58
C LYS A 134 1.74 -20.24 7.61
N VAL A 135 2.82 -20.17 8.39
CA VAL A 135 3.70 -18.99 8.45
C VAL A 135 4.28 -18.67 7.05
N ALA A 136 4.62 -19.70 6.28
CA ALA A 136 5.10 -19.53 4.91
C ALA A 136 4.02 -18.91 3.99
N ALA A 137 2.78 -19.36 4.13
CA ALA A 137 1.63 -18.81 3.41
C ALA A 137 1.44 -17.33 3.71
N ASP A 138 1.43 -16.98 5.00
CA ASP A 138 1.24 -15.61 5.45
C ASP A 138 2.36 -14.71 4.91
N LEU A 139 3.62 -15.16 4.96
CA LEU A 139 4.76 -14.43 4.38
C LEU A 139 4.68 -14.31 2.85
N ALA A 140 4.25 -15.37 2.17
CA ALA A 140 4.09 -15.36 0.72
C ALA A 140 3.06 -14.30 0.30
N LEU A 141 1.93 -14.22 1.01
CA LEU A 141 0.88 -13.24 0.76
C LEU A 141 1.29 -11.82 1.17
N GLU A 142 1.99 -11.66 2.29
CA GLU A 142 2.52 -10.38 2.77
C GLU A 142 3.47 -9.73 1.76
N HIS A 143 4.35 -10.53 1.15
CA HIS A 143 5.36 -10.04 0.20
C HIS A 143 4.92 -10.09 -1.27
N PHE A 144 3.76 -10.66 -1.59
CA PHE A 144 3.24 -10.81 -2.95
C PHE A 144 3.19 -9.50 -3.73
N GLN A 145 2.75 -8.40 -3.09
CA GLN A 145 2.69 -7.10 -3.77
C GLN A 145 4.08 -6.63 -4.23
N SER A 146 5.12 -6.91 -3.43
CA SER A 146 6.51 -6.59 -3.79
C SER A 146 6.98 -7.42 -5.00
N ASP A 147 6.48 -8.64 -5.15
CA ASP A 147 6.74 -9.47 -6.33
C ASP A 147 6.07 -8.90 -7.59
N ILE A 148 4.79 -8.52 -7.51
CA ILE A 148 4.06 -7.97 -8.66
C ILE A 148 4.67 -6.66 -9.15
N LEU A 149 5.03 -5.75 -8.23
CA LEU A 149 5.66 -4.48 -8.60
C LEU A 149 6.99 -4.69 -9.33
N LEU A 150 7.78 -5.70 -8.95
CA LEU A 150 9.00 -6.07 -9.66
C LEU A 150 8.68 -6.62 -11.06
N LEU A 151 7.74 -7.56 -11.15
CA LEU A 151 7.40 -8.24 -12.39
C LEU A 151 6.81 -7.28 -13.43
N GLU A 152 5.93 -6.36 -13.02
CA GLU A 152 5.31 -5.41 -13.95
C GLU A 152 6.27 -4.33 -14.48
N LYS A 153 7.56 -4.36 -14.10
CA LYS A 153 8.56 -3.32 -14.40
C LYS A 153 8.04 -1.91 -14.14
N LYS A 154 7.16 -1.75 -13.14
CA LYS A 154 6.70 -0.44 -12.65
C LYS A 154 7.84 0.16 -11.81
N THR A 155 8.93 0.49 -12.51
CA THR A 155 10.20 0.99 -11.97
C THR A 155 10.09 2.34 -11.30
N ASP A 156 8.93 3.00 -11.35
CA ASP A 156 8.65 4.22 -10.59
C ASP A 156 8.69 3.99 -9.06
N ASN A 157 8.64 2.73 -8.60
CA ASN A 157 8.78 2.32 -7.20
C ASN A 157 10.13 1.64 -6.90
N ILE A 158 11.26 2.28 -7.26
CA ILE A 158 12.64 1.82 -6.92
C ILE A 158 12.78 1.43 -5.44
N VAL A 159 12.00 2.05 -4.56
CA VAL A 159 11.99 1.82 -3.10
C VAL A 159 11.59 0.41 -2.71
N ASP A 160 10.55 -0.13 -3.34
CA ASP A 160 10.02 -1.46 -3.01
C ASP A 160 11.02 -2.56 -3.41
N LEU A 161 11.93 -2.25 -4.34
CA LEU A 161 12.96 -3.16 -4.82
C LEU A 161 14.27 -3.06 -4.03
N LYS A 162 14.56 -1.90 -3.43
CA LYS A 162 15.86 -1.62 -2.80
C LYS A 162 16.19 -2.58 -1.64
N PHE A 163 15.20 -2.95 -0.84
CA PHE A 163 15.37 -3.79 0.36
C PHE A 163 14.52 -5.07 0.31
N LYS A 164 14.08 -5.46 -0.88
CA LYS A 164 13.10 -6.54 -1.07
C LYS A 164 13.55 -7.84 -0.40
N TYR A 165 14.78 -8.26 -0.65
CA TYR A 165 15.28 -9.54 -0.17
C TYR A 165 15.72 -9.46 1.29
N ALA A 166 16.32 -8.35 1.72
CA ALA A 166 16.69 -8.18 3.12
C ALA A 166 15.48 -8.18 4.05
N ILE A 167 14.42 -7.41 3.72
CA ILE A 167 13.18 -7.37 4.52
C ILE A 167 12.56 -8.77 4.56
N PHE A 168 12.44 -9.44 3.40
CA PHE A 168 11.92 -10.81 3.33
C PHE A 168 12.75 -11.78 4.16
N GLY A 169 14.06 -11.83 3.96
CA GLY A 169 14.95 -12.78 4.64
C GLY A 169 14.95 -12.59 6.15
N ILE A 170 14.93 -11.34 6.63
CA ILE A 170 14.84 -11.02 8.06
C ILE A 170 13.47 -11.43 8.63
N SER A 171 12.37 -11.09 7.94
CA SER A 171 11.00 -11.44 8.35
C SER A 171 10.81 -12.97 8.37
N PHE A 172 11.29 -13.65 7.33
CA PHE A 172 11.31 -15.11 7.22
C PHE A 172 12.09 -15.71 8.39
N ALA A 173 13.33 -15.28 8.62
CA ALA A 173 14.15 -15.80 9.71
C ALA A 173 13.48 -15.59 11.07
N ASP A 174 12.96 -14.40 11.37
CA ASP A 174 12.31 -14.11 12.64
C ASP A 174 11.09 -15.02 12.91
N LYS A 175 10.16 -15.10 11.95
CA LYS A 175 8.93 -15.90 12.10
C LYS A 175 9.23 -17.39 12.17
N PHE A 176 10.13 -17.90 11.33
CA PHE A 176 10.47 -19.33 11.32
C PHE A 176 11.27 -19.75 12.55
N LEU A 177 12.21 -18.91 13.01
CA LEU A 177 12.93 -19.18 14.26
C LEU A 177 12.01 -19.10 15.48
N HIS A 178 10.92 -18.32 15.42
CA HIS A 178 9.89 -18.35 16.44
C HIS A 178 9.22 -19.73 16.53
N VAL A 179 8.78 -20.30 15.39
CA VAL A 179 8.20 -21.66 15.35
C VAL A 179 9.21 -22.71 15.78
N ALA A 180 10.47 -22.59 15.35
CA ALA A 180 11.53 -23.55 15.64
C ALA A 180 11.83 -23.71 17.15
N ARG A 181 11.47 -22.73 17.99
CA ARG A 181 11.63 -22.82 19.46
C ARG A 181 10.77 -23.92 20.07
N SER A 182 9.69 -24.33 19.40
CA SER A 182 8.78 -25.39 19.87
C SER A 182 9.25 -26.79 19.48
N ILE A 183 10.32 -26.93 18.70
CA ILE A 183 10.90 -28.22 18.33
C ILE A 183 11.66 -28.77 19.53
N VAL A 184 11.25 -29.95 20.00
CA VAL A 184 11.88 -30.65 21.14
C VAL A 184 13.13 -31.41 20.69
N ASP A 185 13.09 -32.02 19.50
CA ASP A 185 14.21 -32.77 18.96
C ASP A 185 15.39 -31.83 18.64
N ALA A 186 16.55 -32.09 19.27
CA ALA A 186 17.71 -31.22 19.17
C ALA A 186 18.33 -31.24 17.77
N SER A 187 18.34 -32.40 17.10
CA SER A 187 18.89 -32.57 15.75
C SER A 187 18.06 -31.82 14.71
N ALA A 188 16.73 -31.94 14.79
CA ALA A 188 15.79 -31.19 13.96
C ALA A 188 15.89 -29.67 14.22
N GLN A 189 15.96 -29.26 15.49
CA GLN A 189 16.14 -27.84 15.84
C GLN A 189 17.47 -27.31 15.30
N HIS A 190 18.57 -28.05 15.46
CA HIS A 190 19.88 -27.71 14.90
C HIS A 190 19.81 -27.51 13.37
N ARG A 191 19.26 -28.48 12.63
CA ARG A 191 19.15 -28.37 11.17
C ARG A 191 18.28 -27.20 10.71
N ILE A 192 17.15 -26.95 11.38
CA ILE A 192 16.28 -25.82 11.03
C ILE A 192 16.98 -24.48 11.30
N TYR A 193 17.66 -24.34 12.44
CA TYR A 193 18.42 -23.11 12.73
C TYR A 193 19.54 -22.87 11.72
N LEU A 194 20.33 -23.91 11.41
CA LEU A 194 21.41 -23.82 10.42
C LEU A 194 20.88 -23.46 9.03
N THR A 195 19.79 -24.10 8.61
CA THR A 195 19.16 -23.85 7.30
C THR A 195 18.56 -22.45 7.24
N THR A 196 17.94 -21.97 8.32
CA THR A 196 17.41 -20.60 8.39
C THR A 196 18.52 -19.57 8.26
N LEU A 197 19.67 -19.78 8.91
CA LEU A 197 20.83 -18.90 8.79
C LEU A 197 21.39 -18.88 7.37
N LYS A 198 21.43 -20.02 6.68
CA LYS A 198 21.84 -20.09 5.27
C LYS A 198 20.89 -19.29 4.36
N PHE A 199 19.58 -19.44 4.55
CA PHE A 199 18.59 -18.67 3.80
C PHE A 199 18.71 -17.17 4.07
N LEU A 200 18.85 -16.78 5.34
CA LEU A 200 19.06 -15.38 5.70
C LEU A 200 20.34 -14.81 5.05
N GLN A 201 21.45 -15.54 5.11
CA GLN A 201 22.70 -15.12 4.47
C GLN A 201 22.50 -14.89 2.97
N LEU A 202 21.82 -15.82 2.30
CA LEU A 202 21.56 -15.78 0.88
C LEU A 202 20.67 -14.57 0.50
N ASP A 203 19.64 -14.29 1.29
CA ASP A 203 18.74 -13.16 1.04
C ASP A 203 19.43 -11.80 1.28
N LEU A 204 20.22 -11.67 2.35
CA LEU A 204 21.03 -10.47 2.59
C LEU A 204 22.08 -10.25 1.49
N TYR A 205 22.65 -11.33 0.96
CA TYR A 205 23.63 -11.26 -0.12
C TYR A 205 22.99 -10.86 -1.47
N ARG A 206 21.76 -11.32 -1.73
CA ARG A 206 21.00 -11.00 -2.95
C ARG A 206 20.45 -9.58 -2.99
N ASP A 207 20.30 -8.95 -1.83
CA ASP A 207 19.73 -7.61 -1.73
C ASP A 207 20.55 -6.57 -2.51
N LEU A 208 19.88 -5.56 -3.07
CA LEU A 208 20.54 -4.52 -3.87
C LEU A 208 21.55 -3.72 -3.04
N ASP A 209 21.32 -3.61 -1.72
CA ASP A 209 22.20 -2.94 -0.77
C ASP A 209 23.03 -3.94 0.07
N ARG A 210 23.46 -5.07 -0.50
CA ARG A 210 24.21 -6.13 0.21
C ARG A 210 25.43 -5.63 1.00
N ASN A 211 26.06 -4.54 0.57
CA ASN A 211 27.23 -3.96 1.25
C ASN A 211 26.86 -3.45 2.65
N ARG A 212 25.62 -2.97 2.85
CA ARG A 212 25.10 -2.58 4.16
C ARG A 212 25.09 -3.76 5.13
N PHE A 213 24.85 -4.97 4.64
CA PHE A 213 24.74 -6.19 5.44
C PHE A 213 26.04 -7.01 5.49
N ALA A 214 27.17 -6.47 5.03
CA ALA A 214 28.42 -7.22 4.92
C ALA A 214 28.91 -7.79 6.27
N VAL A 215 28.65 -7.07 7.37
CA VAL A 215 29.03 -7.52 8.72
C VAL A 215 28.18 -8.71 9.16
N GLU A 216 26.87 -8.64 8.96
CA GLU A 216 25.90 -9.67 9.27
C GLU A 216 26.15 -10.93 8.44
N ILE A 217 26.32 -10.75 7.11
CA ILE A 217 26.64 -11.84 6.17
C ILE A 217 27.90 -12.57 6.63
N ARG A 218 28.98 -11.84 6.96
CA ARG A 218 30.24 -12.44 7.40
C ARG A 218 30.11 -13.20 8.71
N LYS A 219 29.38 -12.65 9.69
CA LYS A 219 29.12 -13.34 10.97
C LYS A 219 28.37 -14.65 10.76
N ILE A 220 27.34 -14.63 9.91
CA ILE A 220 26.57 -15.84 9.57
C ILE A 220 27.46 -16.84 8.85
N GLN A 221 28.19 -16.41 7.81
CA GLN A 221 29.08 -17.27 7.04
C GLN A 221 30.12 -17.98 7.91
N ASN A 222 30.76 -17.25 8.81
CA ASN A 222 31.78 -17.81 9.70
C ASN A 222 31.21 -18.85 10.65
N LEU A 223 30.02 -18.61 11.23
CA LEU A 223 29.36 -19.59 12.08
C LEU A 223 28.94 -20.82 11.27
N VAL A 224 28.20 -20.63 10.16
CA VAL A 224 27.71 -21.72 9.31
C VAL A 224 28.88 -22.61 8.86
N ARG A 225 29.98 -22.02 8.37
CA ARG A 225 31.17 -22.77 7.95
C ARG A 225 31.78 -23.57 9.11
N THR A 226 31.84 -23.00 10.31
CA THR A 226 32.40 -23.68 11.49
C THR A 226 31.55 -24.90 11.85
N LEU A 227 30.23 -24.75 11.88
CA LEU A 227 29.28 -25.82 12.22
C LEU A 227 29.24 -26.94 11.17
N GLU A 228 29.36 -26.59 9.88
CA GLU A 228 29.40 -27.59 8.81
C GLU A 228 30.69 -28.42 8.80
N LEU A 229 31.82 -27.81 9.20
CA LEU A 229 33.11 -28.47 9.28
C LEU A 229 33.25 -29.34 10.52
N SER A 230 32.72 -28.90 11.67
CA SER A 230 32.81 -29.66 12.93
C SER A 230 32.01 -30.96 12.86
N LYS A 231 30.78 -30.91 12.30
CA LYS A 231 29.76 -31.97 12.33
C LYS A 231 29.54 -32.52 13.76
N PRO A 232 28.42 -32.21 14.42
CA PRO A 232 28.23 -32.60 15.81
C PRO A 232 28.32 -34.13 15.97
N SER A 233 29.09 -34.56 16.97
CA SER A 233 29.38 -35.98 17.23
C SER A 233 28.52 -36.56 18.35
N SER A 234 27.87 -35.69 19.12
CA SER A 234 27.04 -36.02 20.27
C SER A 234 25.88 -35.04 20.44
N ASP A 235 24.84 -35.45 21.17
CA ASP A 235 23.69 -34.58 21.49
C ASP A 235 24.12 -33.31 22.24
N PHE A 236 25.19 -33.39 23.03
CA PHE A 236 25.74 -32.23 23.72
C PHE A 236 26.27 -31.20 22.71
N ASP A 237 27.00 -31.64 21.69
CA ASP A 237 27.52 -30.77 20.62
C ASP A 237 26.35 -30.10 19.88
N ILE A 238 25.30 -30.87 19.54
CA ILE A 238 24.09 -30.36 18.87
C ILE A 238 23.44 -29.23 19.69
N VAL A 239 23.28 -29.46 21.00
CA VAL A 239 22.68 -28.47 21.89
C VAL A 239 23.57 -27.22 22.03
N ASP A 240 24.89 -27.39 22.06
CA ASP A 240 25.82 -26.26 22.10
C ASP A 240 25.78 -25.45 20.81
N ASP A 241 25.79 -26.10 19.66
CA ASP A 241 25.66 -25.48 18.34
C ASP A 241 24.35 -24.68 18.23
N VAL A 242 23.24 -25.23 18.71
CA VAL A 242 21.95 -24.52 18.81
C VAL A 242 22.05 -23.27 19.67
N ARG A 243 22.77 -23.32 20.81
CA ARG A 243 22.98 -22.14 21.66
C ARG A 243 23.84 -21.09 20.97
N GLN A 244 24.90 -21.51 20.26
CA GLN A 244 25.74 -20.60 19.48
C GLN A 244 24.92 -19.90 18.38
N MET A 245 24.08 -20.62 17.64
CA MET A 245 23.18 -20.04 16.64
C MET A 245 22.17 -19.07 17.26
N LYS A 246 21.53 -19.42 18.38
CA LYS A 246 20.61 -18.53 19.11
C LYS A 246 21.32 -17.24 19.58
N SER A 247 22.56 -17.37 20.05
CA SER A 247 23.40 -16.23 20.46
C SER A 247 23.70 -15.30 19.27
N LEU A 248 24.10 -15.87 18.12
CA LEU A 248 24.31 -15.12 16.90
C LEU A 248 23.04 -14.37 16.49
N ILE A 249 21.90 -15.06 16.38
CA ILE A 249 20.60 -14.46 16.01
C ILE A 249 20.26 -13.26 16.90
N LYS A 250 20.45 -13.40 18.22
CA LYS A 250 20.25 -12.29 19.16
C LYS A 250 21.20 -11.12 18.89
N SER A 251 22.45 -11.41 18.55
CA SER A 251 23.47 -10.39 18.24
C SER A 251 23.21 -9.66 16.91
N LEU A 252 22.55 -10.32 15.94
CA LEU A 252 22.16 -9.72 14.67
C LEU A 252 21.04 -8.69 14.83
N ARG A 253 20.29 -8.71 15.94
CA ARG A 253 19.19 -7.77 16.23
C ARG A 253 18.18 -7.67 15.07
N LEU A 254 17.77 -8.83 14.54
CA LEU A 254 16.89 -8.95 13.37
C LEU A 254 15.65 -8.04 13.45
N SER A 255 14.98 -7.99 14.61
CA SER A 255 13.81 -7.12 14.79
C SER A 255 14.13 -5.63 14.64
N ASN A 256 15.29 -5.17 15.12
CA ASN A 256 15.70 -3.77 14.97
C ASN A 256 16.01 -3.45 13.50
N LEU A 257 16.76 -4.35 12.83
CA LEU A 257 17.06 -4.19 11.41
C LEU A 257 15.77 -4.16 10.57
N LEU A 258 14.79 -5.02 10.88
CA LEU A 258 13.51 -5.03 10.19
C LEU A 258 12.75 -3.71 10.37
N THR A 259 12.68 -3.19 11.60
CA THR A 259 12.06 -1.89 11.88
C THR A 259 12.78 -0.77 11.14
N GLU A 260 14.12 -0.71 11.19
CA GLU A 260 14.92 0.31 10.50
C GLU A 260 14.69 0.29 8.98
N LEU A 261 14.62 -0.90 8.38
CA LEU A 261 14.38 -1.04 6.94
C LEU A 261 12.94 -0.67 6.56
N ASN A 262 11.95 -1.01 7.39
CA ASN A 262 10.56 -0.62 7.16
C ASN A 262 10.34 0.89 7.32
N ASP A 263 10.97 1.51 8.32
CA ASP A 263 10.94 2.96 8.52
C ASP A 263 11.61 3.69 7.35
N GLU A 264 12.75 3.19 6.89
CA GLU A 264 13.44 3.74 5.72
C GLU A 264 12.59 3.57 4.46
N LYS A 265 11.98 2.40 4.25
CA LYS A 265 11.04 2.14 3.15
C LYS A 265 9.88 3.15 3.19
N ALA A 266 9.25 3.34 4.35
CA ALA A 266 8.15 4.29 4.52
C ALA A 266 8.59 5.73 4.21
N ARG A 267 9.76 6.15 4.69
CA ARG A 267 10.32 7.48 4.42
C ARG A 267 10.54 7.71 2.93
N ILE A 268 11.19 6.77 2.24
CA ILE A 268 11.47 6.94 0.81
C ILE A 268 10.16 6.94 0.00
N LEU A 269 9.17 6.10 0.36
CA LEU A 269 7.84 6.14 -0.26
C LEU A 269 7.18 7.52 -0.09
N GLN A 270 7.25 8.11 1.10
CA GLN A 270 6.72 9.45 1.35
C GLN A 270 7.43 10.53 0.53
N GLU A 271 8.75 10.44 0.37
CA GLU A 271 9.54 11.34 -0.48
C GLU A 271 9.10 11.25 -1.95
N ILE A 272 8.90 10.04 -2.48
CA ILE A 272 8.42 9.84 -3.87
C ILE A 272 7.03 10.42 -4.08
N VAL A 273 6.09 10.15 -3.16
CA VAL A 273 4.73 10.70 -3.24
C VAL A 273 4.77 12.23 -3.25
N THR A 274 5.62 12.83 -2.42
CA THR A 274 5.80 14.27 -2.35
C THR A 274 6.37 14.84 -3.65
N GLN A 275 7.40 14.19 -4.22
CA GLN A 275 7.99 14.58 -5.49
C GLN A 275 6.98 14.49 -6.65
N ARG A 276 6.24 13.39 -6.74
CA ARG A 276 5.22 13.18 -7.79
C ARG A 276 4.10 14.22 -7.72
N ASN A 277 3.63 14.53 -6.51
CA ASN A 277 2.63 15.58 -6.32
C ASN A 277 3.17 16.95 -6.76
N SER A 278 4.42 17.27 -6.44
CA SER A 278 5.04 18.53 -6.90
C SER A 278 5.17 18.60 -8.43
N GLU A 279 5.43 17.48 -9.09
CA GLU A 279 5.52 17.39 -10.54
C GLU A 279 4.14 17.55 -11.21
N ILE A 280 3.11 16.88 -10.68
CA ILE A 280 1.73 17.03 -11.15
C ILE A 280 1.28 18.50 -11.07
N GLU A 281 1.57 19.18 -9.96
CA GLU A 281 1.21 20.59 -9.80
C GLU A 281 1.98 21.49 -10.78
N ARG A 282 3.24 21.18 -11.06
CA ARG A 282 4.01 21.87 -12.10
C ARG A 282 3.42 21.65 -13.50
N GLN A 283 3.03 20.42 -13.83
CA GLN A 283 2.40 20.10 -15.12
C GLN A 283 1.06 20.83 -15.28
N LYS A 284 0.20 20.83 -14.25
CA LYS A 284 -1.06 21.60 -14.25
C LYS A 284 -0.80 23.10 -14.47
N LEU A 285 0.22 23.66 -13.83
CA LEU A 285 0.57 25.07 -13.99
C LEU A 285 1.07 25.39 -15.40
N GLU A 286 1.86 24.50 -16.00
CA GLU A 286 2.32 24.63 -17.39
C GLU A 286 1.17 24.52 -18.39
N GLU A 287 0.22 23.61 -18.15
CA GLU A 287 -1.00 23.47 -18.94
C GLU A 287 -1.89 24.72 -18.83
N LEU A 288 -2.09 25.27 -17.62
CA LEU A 288 -2.81 26.52 -17.42
C LEU A 288 -2.14 27.70 -18.15
N LYS A 289 -0.81 27.78 -18.14
CA LYS A 289 -0.06 28.80 -18.91
C LYS A 289 -0.26 28.63 -20.42
N LYS A 290 -0.25 27.39 -20.92
CA LYS A 290 -0.51 27.07 -22.33
C LYS A 290 -1.93 27.47 -22.73
N ASN A 291 -2.92 27.11 -21.91
CA ASN A 291 -4.33 27.43 -22.13
C ASN A 291 -4.57 28.94 -22.09
N LYS A 292 -3.95 29.67 -21.16
CA LYS A 292 -4.00 31.14 -21.11
C LYS A 292 -3.46 31.77 -22.39
N LYS A 293 -2.36 31.23 -22.95
CA LYS A 293 -1.76 31.72 -24.21
C LYS A 293 -2.65 31.41 -25.43
N VAL A 294 -3.26 30.23 -25.47
CA VAL A 294 -4.22 29.84 -26.52
C VAL A 294 -5.45 30.75 -26.47
N PHE A 295 -5.99 30.98 -25.28
CA PHE A 295 -7.12 31.88 -25.07
C PHE A 295 -6.80 33.32 -25.50
N ALA A 296 -5.65 33.85 -25.11
CA ALA A 296 -5.21 35.19 -25.53
C ALA A 296 -5.12 35.31 -27.06
N LYS A 297 -4.58 34.29 -27.76
CA LYS A 297 -4.55 34.24 -29.23
C LYS A 297 -5.95 34.20 -29.85
N TYR A 298 -6.86 33.42 -29.28
CA TYR A 298 -8.24 33.32 -29.75
C TYR A 298 -8.96 34.68 -29.66
N ILE A 299 -8.85 35.37 -28.51
CA ILE A 299 -9.42 36.72 -28.35
C ILE A 299 -8.80 37.72 -29.33
N GLN A 300 -7.49 37.64 -29.56
CA GLN A 300 -6.83 38.48 -30.56
C GLN A 300 -7.35 38.22 -31.98
N SER A 301 -7.62 36.96 -32.34
CA SER A 301 -8.19 36.62 -33.65
C SER A 301 -9.62 37.14 -33.84
N LEU A 302 -10.43 37.18 -32.78
CA LEU A 302 -11.81 37.69 -32.83
C LEU A 302 -11.88 39.22 -32.85
N THR A 303 -10.97 39.89 -32.17
CA THR A 303 -11.06 41.35 -31.92
C THR A 303 -10.09 42.18 -32.76
N GLY A 304 -9.10 41.55 -33.40
CA GLY A 304 -8.02 42.24 -34.10
C GLY A 304 -7.05 42.99 -33.19
N LYS A 305 -7.22 42.90 -31.86
CA LYS A 305 -6.39 43.58 -30.85
C LYS A 305 -5.72 42.55 -29.96
N ALA A 306 -4.46 42.78 -29.59
CA ALA A 306 -3.78 41.92 -28.63
C ALA A 306 -4.57 41.90 -27.32
N PHE A 307 -4.81 40.70 -26.77
CA PHE A 307 -5.39 40.57 -25.44
C PHE A 307 -4.34 41.00 -24.40
N GLU A 308 -4.38 42.27 -24.03
CA GLU A 308 -3.64 42.78 -22.88
C GLU A 308 -4.36 42.26 -21.64
N SER A 309 -3.72 41.32 -20.93
CA SER A 309 -4.18 40.89 -19.61
C SER A 309 -4.47 42.14 -18.79
N PRO A 310 -5.68 42.34 -18.24
CA PRO A 310 -5.98 43.54 -17.49
C PRO A 310 -4.92 43.70 -16.41
N THR A 311 -4.11 44.75 -16.54
CA THR A 311 -3.23 45.22 -15.49
C THR A 311 -4.10 45.55 -14.29
N ARG A 312 -3.52 45.41 -13.09
CA ARG A 312 -4.18 45.40 -11.77
C ARG A 312 -5.08 46.60 -11.45
N ASP A 313 -5.23 47.57 -12.35
CA ASP A 313 -5.83 48.89 -12.12
C ASP A 313 -7.35 48.95 -12.40
N PHE A 314 -7.98 47.86 -12.86
CA PHE A 314 -9.42 47.86 -13.18
C PHE A 314 -10.36 47.61 -11.98
N TYR A 315 -9.87 47.63 -10.74
CA TYR A 315 -10.68 47.52 -9.51
C TYR A 315 -10.71 48.83 -8.70
N ARG A 316 -10.94 49.97 -9.37
CA ARG A 316 -11.40 51.20 -8.71
C ARG A 316 -12.59 51.79 -9.46
N GLY A 317 -13.76 51.59 -8.88
CA GLY A 317 -15.03 52.26 -9.14
C GLY A 317 -15.98 51.69 -8.09
N GLU A 318 -16.24 52.38 -6.97
CA GLU A 318 -17.15 53.53 -6.86
C GLU A 318 -18.47 53.23 -7.60
N ASP A 319 -19.55 53.17 -6.80
CA ASP A 319 -20.94 52.86 -7.15
C ASP A 319 -21.33 51.38 -7.34
N VAL A 320 -21.37 50.64 -6.23
CA VAL A 320 -22.31 49.52 -6.06
C VAL A 320 -23.09 49.74 -4.77
N GLY A 321 -24.38 50.06 -4.89
CA GLY A 321 -25.28 50.24 -3.75
C GLY A 321 -25.39 48.96 -2.92
N TYR A 322 -25.21 49.10 -1.62
CA TYR A 322 -25.41 48.03 -0.64
C TYR A 322 -26.89 47.63 -0.60
N LEU A 323 -27.17 46.36 -0.88
CA LEU A 323 -28.37 45.67 -0.42
C LEU A 323 -27.91 44.58 0.57
N GLU A 324 -28.29 44.75 1.83
CA GLU A 324 -28.05 43.81 2.92
C GLU A 324 -28.84 42.51 2.68
N SER A 325 -28.16 41.48 2.18
CA SER A 325 -28.36 40.09 2.60
C SER A 325 -27.24 39.24 2.00
N GLU A 326 -26.68 38.33 2.79
CA GLU A 326 -25.52 37.50 2.45
C GLU A 326 -25.80 36.58 1.25
N GLN A 327 -25.57 37.07 0.02
CA GLN A 327 -25.42 36.24 -1.17
C GLN A 327 -24.00 36.44 -1.71
N LYS A 328 -23.16 35.41 -1.54
CA LYS A 328 -21.81 35.37 -2.16
C LYS A 328 -21.96 35.20 -3.68
N PHE A 329 -21.64 36.27 -4.41
CA PHE A 329 -21.62 36.33 -5.87
C PHE A 329 -20.54 35.41 -6.47
N ILE A 330 -20.74 34.99 -7.72
CA ILE A 330 -19.72 34.31 -8.54
C ILE A 330 -18.66 35.35 -8.91
N GLU A 331 -17.38 35.09 -8.60
CA GLU A 331 -16.25 35.86 -9.18
C GLU A 331 -16.10 35.51 -10.67
N GLY A 332 -16.94 36.11 -11.50
CA GLY A 332 -16.73 36.18 -12.95
C GLY A 332 -15.97 37.45 -13.29
N LYS A 333 -14.86 37.35 -14.03
CA LYS A 333 -14.24 38.55 -14.61
C LYS A 333 -15.05 38.98 -15.82
N PHE A 334 -15.61 40.19 -15.74
CA PHE A 334 -16.20 40.86 -16.90
C PHE A 334 -15.12 41.04 -17.96
N VAL A 335 -15.38 40.55 -19.18
CA VAL A 335 -14.39 40.58 -20.26
C VAL A 335 -14.67 41.75 -21.19
N GLN A 336 -15.89 41.84 -21.72
CA GLN A 336 -16.34 42.96 -22.56
C GLN A 336 -17.84 42.87 -22.87
N ASN A 337 -18.41 43.99 -23.34
CA ASN A 337 -19.70 44.00 -24.02
C ASN A 337 -19.59 43.33 -25.40
N VAL A 338 -20.44 42.35 -25.68
CA VAL A 338 -20.54 41.72 -27.01
C VAL A 338 -21.59 42.43 -27.86
N SER A 339 -22.66 42.92 -27.23
CA SER A 339 -23.70 43.73 -27.84
C SER A 339 -24.40 44.58 -26.76
N ASP A 340 -25.41 45.36 -27.17
CA ASP A 340 -26.23 46.13 -26.24
C ASP A 340 -26.96 45.24 -25.22
N LYS A 341 -27.23 43.98 -25.56
CA LYS A 341 -27.99 43.04 -24.73
C LYS A 341 -27.15 41.91 -24.13
N GLU A 342 -25.89 41.74 -24.54
CA GLU A 342 -25.07 40.59 -24.15
C GLU A 342 -23.69 41.01 -23.65
N VAL A 343 -23.21 40.31 -22.63
CA VAL A 343 -21.86 40.45 -22.06
C VAL A 343 -21.15 39.11 -22.08
N LEU A 344 -19.83 39.15 -22.29
CA LEU A 344 -18.99 37.96 -22.21
C LEU A 344 -18.37 37.88 -20.81
N LEU A 345 -18.67 36.81 -20.08
CA LEU A 345 -18.07 36.50 -18.79
C LEU A 345 -17.06 35.38 -18.93
N LEU A 346 -15.97 35.46 -18.18
CA LEU A 346 -15.04 34.35 -17.96
C LEU A 346 -15.39 33.70 -16.62
N ILE A 347 -15.89 32.47 -16.68
CA ILE A 347 -16.15 31.61 -15.53
C ILE A 347 -15.26 30.38 -15.66
N ASN A 348 -14.33 30.19 -14.72
CA ASN A 348 -13.35 29.09 -14.73
C ASN A 348 -12.61 28.91 -16.07
N GLY A 349 -12.26 30.02 -16.73
CA GLY A 349 -11.50 30.00 -17.99
C GLY A 349 -12.32 29.74 -19.26
N SER A 350 -13.63 29.50 -19.15
CA SER A 350 -14.51 29.33 -20.29
C SER A 350 -15.31 30.62 -20.59
N PRO A 351 -15.35 31.08 -21.85
CA PRO A 351 -16.13 32.26 -22.22
C PRO A 351 -17.62 31.91 -22.30
N LEU A 352 -18.45 32.62 -21.56
CA LEU A 352 -19.89 32.48 -21.56
C LEU A 352 -20.54 33.80 -22.00
N LYS A 353 -21.37 33.75 -23.05
CA LYS A 353 -22.25 34.87 -23.41
C LYS A 353 -23.49 34.82 -22.53
N VAL A 354 -23.75 35.88 -21.80
CA VAL A 354 -24.95 36.04 -20.98
C VAL A 354 -25.66 37.33 -21.34
N ASN A 355 -26.99 37.28 -21.30
CA ASN A 355 -27.81 38.46 -21.46
C ASN A 355 -27.64 39.37 -20.24
N LYS A 356 -27.53 40.69 -20.44
CA LYS A 356 -27.35 41.68 -19.36
C LYS A 356 -28.45 41.66 -18.30
N ASN A 357 -29.63 41.13 -18.65
CA ASN A 357 -30.78 41.04 -17.75
C ASN A 357 -30.89 39.68 -17.02
N MET A 358 -29.90 38.79 -17.17
CA MET A 358 -29.95 37.44 -16.59
C MET A 358 -29.33 37.42 -15.18
N VAL A 359 -30.10 36.99 -14.18
CA VAL A 359 -29.61 36.76 -12.80
C VAL A 359 -29.07 35.34 -12.71
N VAL A 360 -27.77 35.17 -12.41
CA VAL A 360 -27.13 33.85 -12.30
C VAL A 360 -26.99 33.48 -10.83
N HIS A 361 -27.75 32.47 -10.38
CA HIS A 361 -27.62 31.92 -9.01
C HIS A 361 -26.54 30.83 -8.94
N LYS A 362 -25.76 30.84 -7.84
CA LYS A 362 -24.58 29.98 -7.60
C LYS A 362 -24.85 28.46 -7.69
N ASN A 363 -26.10 28.00 -7.53
CA ASN A 363 -26.40 26.59 -7.30
C ASN A 363 -26.86 25.78 -8.55
N ILE A 364 -26.79 26.34 -9.76
CA ILE A 364 -27.34 25.66 -10.96
C ILE A 364 -26.26 25.34 -12.03
N CYS A 365 -25.00 25.73 -11.83
CA CYS A 365 -23.98 25.65 -12.88
C CYS A 365 -22.77 24.80 -12.49
N THR A 366 -22.97 23.49 -12.40
CA THR A 366 -21.88 22.51 -12.51
C THR A 366 -22.36 21.38 -13.41
N LEU A 367 -21.78 21.32 -14.62
CA LEU A 367 -22.03 20.40 -15.73
C LEU A 367 -23.24 20.72 -16.65
N GLY A 368 -23.03 21.65 -17.60
CA GLY A 368 -23.69 21.64 -18.93
C GLY A 368 -25.15 22.10 -19.03
N PHE A 369 -25.35 23.24 -19.70
CA PHE A 369 -26.61 23.86 -20.18
C PHE A 369 -27.59 24.43 -19.13
N CYS A 370 -27.91 25.72 -19.29
CA CYS A 370 -28.89 26.45 -18.49
C CYS A 370 -30.20 26.63 -19.28
N THR A 371 -31.31 26.07 -18.80
CA THR A 371 -32.66 26.57 -19.10
C THR A 371 -33.63 26.33 -17.92
N GLY A 372 -34.06 27.41 -17.27
CA GLY A 372 -35.31 27.51 -16.49
C GLY A 372 -35.39 26.83 -15.11
N ASP A 373 -36.37 27.27 -14.31
CA ASP A 373 -36.61 26.94 -12.88
C ASP A 373 -37.05 25.49 -12.57
N LYS A 374 -36.61 24.50 -13.36
CA LYS A 374 -36.90 23.08 -13.11
C LYS A 374 -35.68 22.21 -13.41
N ALA A 375 -35.23 21.46 -12.41
CA ALA A 375 -34.21 20.44 -12.57
C ALA A 375 -34.80 19.17 -13.23
N TYR A 376 -34.10 18.64 -14.23
CA TYR A 376 -34.42 17.35 -14.87
C TYR A 376 -33.21 16.42 -14.72
N SER A 377 -33.43 15.15 -14.38
CA SER A 377 -32.39 14.12 -14.55
C SER A 377 -32.47 13.57 -15.97
N VAL A 378 -31.34 13.56 -16.70
CA VAL A 378 -31.24 12.86 -17.98
C VAL A 378 -30.33 11.64 -17.78
N LYS A 379 -30.88 10.44 -17.96
CA LYS A 379 -30.11 9.21 -18.12
C LYS A 379 -29.79 9.05 -19.60
N MET A 380 -28.52 8.99 -19.98
CA MET A 380 -28.17 8.61 -21.34
C MET A 380 -28.50 7.12 -21.54
N VAL A 381 -29.59 6.86 -22.25
CA VAL A 381 -29.88 5.56 -22.85
C VAL A 381 -29.68 5.76 -24.35
N ASN A 382 -28.73 5.05 -24.93
CA ASN A 382 -28.60 5.00 -26.38
C ASN A 382 -29.86 4.36 -26.97
N GLU A 383 -30.46 5.11 -27.90
CA GLU A 383 -31.44 4.73 -28.92
C GLU A 383 -32.94 4.61 -28.54
N TYR A 384 -33.71 5.55 -29.12
CA TYR A 384 -35.12 5.53 -29.54
C TYR A 384 -36.20 4.97 -28.59
N ASN A 385 -36.76 5.81 -27.71
CA ASN A 385 -38.18 6.20 -27.67
C ASN A 385 -38.55 6.95 -26.39
N TYR A 386 -39.45 7.91 -26.51
CA TYR A 386 -39.99 8.72 -25.42
C TYR A 386 -40.92 7.93 -24.49
N SER A 387 -40.71 8.07 -23.18
CA SER A 387 -41.82 8.07 -22.21
C SER A 387 -41.41 8.79 -20.91
N TYR A 388 -42.15 9.84 -20.54
CA TYR A 388 -42.02 10.53 -19.26
C TYR A 388 -42.79 9.79 -18.16
N ARG A 389 -42.16 9.55 -17.01
CA ARG A 389 -42.84 9.29 -15.73
C ARG A 389 -42.23 10.15 -14.63
N ARG A 390 -43.08 10.60 -13.72
CA ARG A 390 -42.86 11.70 -12.76
C ARG A 390 -43.14 11.18 -11.35
N TYR A 391 -42.16 11.23 -10.44
CA TYR A 391 -42.36 11.12 -8.99
C TYR A 391 -41.30 11.94 -8.22
N PHE A 392 -41.73 12.55 -7.10
CA PHE A 392 -40.99 13.39 -6.11
C PHE A 392 -40.12 12.49 -5.17
N GLU A 393 -39.16 12.94 -4.35
CA GLU A 393 -39.14 14.01 -3.32
C GLU A 393 -37.74 14.60 -3.05
N THR A 394 -37.76 15.80 -2.44
CA THR A 394 -36.66 16.68 -2.05
C THR A 394 -35.78 16.17 -0.91
N ALA A 395 -34.46 16.12 -1.12
CA ALA A 395 -33.46 16.15 -0.04
C ALA A 395 -32.99 17.60 0.19
N ARG A 396 -33.12 18.13 1.42
CA ARG A 396 -32.54 19.41 1.81
C ARG A 396 -31.05 19.22 2.08
N ILE A 397 -30.19 19.82 1.25
CA ILE A 397 -28.75 19.90 1.51
C ILE A 397 -28.53 21.11 2.43
N TYR A 398 -28.09 20.86 3.67
CA TYR A 398 -27.56 21.89 4.55
C TYR A 398 -26.12 22.23 4.12
N SER A 399 -25.85 23.53 4.00
CA SER A 399 -24.62 24.20 3.56
C SER A 399 -23.31 23.39 3.52
N GLY A 400 -22.77 23.18 2.32
CA GLY A 400 -21.40 22.68 2.08
C GLY A 400 -20.90 23.09 0.69
N GLU A 401 -19.58 23.22 0.51
CA GLU A 401 -18.94 23.58 -0.76
C GLU A 401 -18.37 22.30 -1.41
N VAL A 402 -18.70 22.04 -2.68
CA VAL A 402 -18.16 20.90 -3.45
C VAL A 402 -16.76 21.25 -3.92
N VAL A 403 -15.74 20.45 -3.57
CA VAL A 403 -14.32 20.86 -3.74
C VAL A 403 -13.57 20.05 -4.81
N GLY A 404 -14.16 18.99 -5.39
CA GLY A 404 -13.46 18.19 -6.40
C GLY A 404 -14.34 17.17 -7.12
N GLY A 405 -13.89 16.78 -8.32
CA GLY A 405 -14.60 15.91 -9.25
C GLY A 405 -14.66 14.43 -8.85
N SER A 406 -15.61 13.74 -9.48
CA SER A 406 -15.90 12.31 -9.38
C SER A 406 -14.66 11.46 -9.64
N ILE A 407 -14.30 10.62 -8.67
CA ILE A 407 -13.52 9.42 -8.88
C ILE A 407 -14.46 8.29 -8.44
N ASP A 408 -14.87 7.43 -9.38
CA ASP A 408 -15.71 6.25 -9.11
C ASP A 408 -16.99 6.51 -8.28
N ASP A 409 -17.89 7.39 -8.75
CA ASP A 409 -19.20 7.71 -8.14
C ASP A 409 -19.20 8.41 -6.76
N ASP A 410 -18.03 8.76 -6.22
CA ASP A 410 -17.90 9.48 -4.94
C ASP A 410 -17.68 11.00 -5.13
N ILE A 411 -18.39 11.83 -4.35
CA ILE A 411 -18.32 13.31 -4.38
C ILE A 411 -17.68 13.84 -3.09
N LEU A 412 -16.59 14.60 -3.19
CA LEU A 412 -15.96 15.25 -2.04
C LEU A 412 -16.66 16.57 -1.68
N LEU A 413 -17.25 16.62 -0.49
CA LEU A 413 -17.87 17.79 0.14
C LEU A 413 -16.98 18.34 1.25
N LYS A 414 -16.83 19.66 1.30
CA LYS A 414 -16.17 20.36 2.39
C LYS A 414 -17.20 21.20 3.15
N SER A 415 -17.32 20.94 4.44
CA SER A 415 -18.07 21.77 5.36
C SER A 415 -17.09 22.53 6.27
N VAL A 416 -17.37 23.82 6.48
CA VAL A 416 -16.59 24.67 7.38
C VAL A 416 -17.53 25.19 8.45
N ASN A 417 -17.29 24.83 9.69
CA ASN A 417 -18.08 25.27 10.84
C ASN A 417 -17.14 25.82 11.92
N GLY A 418 -17.04 27.15 12.02
CA GLY A 418 -16.03 27.82 12.85
C GLY A 418 -14.61 27.55 12.37
N GLU A 419 -13.72 27.16 13.29
CA GLU A 419 -12.32 26.79 12.98
C GLU A 419 -12.17 25.34 12.47
N SER A 420 -13.24 24.56 12.45
CA SER A 420 -13.20 23.16 11.99
C SER A 420 -13.50 23.05 10.49
N VAL A 421 -12.67 22.27 9.80
CA VAL A 421 -12.89 21.87 8.40
C VAL A 421 -13.18 20.38 8.38
N THR A 422 -14.37 20.00 7.94
CA THR A 422 -14.78 18.60 7.80
C THR A 422 -14.86 18.25 6.33
N TYR A 423 -14.16 17.19 5.94
CA TYR A 423 -14.25 16.60 4.61
C TYR A 423 -15.20 15.41 4.69
N GLN A 424 -16.18 15.38 3.79
CA GLN A 424 -17.18 14.33 3.67
C GLN A 424 -17.11 13.78 2.25
N PHE A 425 -17.07 12.46 2.08
CA PHE A 425 -17.24 11.86 0.76
C PHE A 425 -18.68 11.37 0.64
N LEU A 426 -19.33 11.66 -0.48
CA LEU A 426 -20.70 11.28 -0.77
C LEU A 426 -20.68 10.13 -1.76
N SER A 427 -20.99 8.92 -1.31
CA SER A 427 -21.03 7.74 -2.18
C SER A 427 -22.46 7.45 -2.63
N ILE A 428 -22.65 7.14 -3.92
CA ILE A 428 -23.94 6.77 -4.49
C ILE A 428 -24.03 5.24 -4.58
N LYS A 429 -24.83 4.63 -3.70
CA LYS A 429 -25.15 3.20 -3.77
C LYS A 429 -26.65 3.00 -3.66
N ASP A 430 -27.24 2.19 -4.55
CA ASP A 430 -28.68 1.87 -4.58
C ASP A 430 -29.62 3.10 -4.55
N SER A 431 -29.26 4.17 -5.27
CA SER A 431 -30.01 5.45 -5.34
C SER A 431 -30.11 6.21 -4.00
N ARG A 432 -29.23 5.92 -3.03
CA ARG A 432 -29.12 6.65 -1.76
C ARG A 432 -27.73 7.27 -1.64
N TYR A 433 -27.68 8.43 -1.00
CA TYR A 433 -26.45 9.15 -0.71
C TYR A 433 -25.98 8.83 0.71
N TYR A 434 -24.72 8.46 0.86
CA TYR A 434 -24.11 8.14 2.15
C TYR A 434 -22.87 8.99 2.40
N VAL A 435 -22.70 9.46 3.64
CA VAL A 435 -21.47 10.15 4.04
C VAL A 435 -20.44 9.11 4.46
N VAL A 436 -19.27 9.14 3.82
CA VAL A 436 -18.08 8.37 4.17
C VAL A 436 -17.13 9.29 4.95
N GLY A 437 -16.70 8.84 6.12
CA GLY A 437 -15.90 9.61 7.07
C GLY A 437 -16.03 9.09 8.50
N CYS A 438 -15.64 9.90 9.47
CA CYS A 438 -15.80 9.59 10.90
C CYS A 438 -16.82 10.54 11.54
N SER A 439 -17.66 10.00 12.41
CA SER A 439 -18.42 10.78 13.39
C SER A 439 -17.96 10.33 14.77
N GLY A 440 -17.62 11.27 15.65
CA GLY A 440 -17.04 10.93 16.95
C GLY A 440 -15.82 9.96 16.84
N PRO A 441 -15.79 8.86 17.62
CA PRO A 441 -14.68 7.90 17.63
C PRO A 441 -14.75 6.81 16.53
N ALA A 442 -15.82 6.79 15.74
CA ALA A 442 -16.13 5.71 14.80
C ALA A 442 -16.16 6.20 13.35
N CYS A 443 -15.59 5.40 12.45
CA CYS A 443 -15.40 5.71 11.04
C CYS A 443 -16.10 4.66 10.16
N VAL A 444 -16.55 5.07 8.98
CA VAL A 444 -16.98 4.14 7.94
C VAL A 444 -15.84 3.15 7.64
N GLY A 445 -16.13 1.86 7.69
CA GLY A 445 -15.17 0.76 7.61
C GLY A 445 -14.89 0.08 8.95
N ASP A 446 -15.15 0.73 10.08
CA ASP A 446 -14.90 0.15 11.39
C ASP A 446 -15.82 -1.04 11.68
N ALA A 447 -15.26 -2.08 12.29
CA ALA A 447 -16.02 -3.17 12.90
C ALA A 447 -16.64 -2.67 14.21
N VAL A 448 -17.91 -2.98 14.42
CA VAL A 448 -18.68 -2.51 15.57
C VAL A 448 -19.52 -3.61 16.17
N TYR A 449 -19.80 -3.52 17.46
CA TYR A 449 -20.77 -4.31 18.18
C TYR A 449 -22.02 -3.46 18.47
N VAL A 450 -23.22 -3.99 18.20
CA VAL A 450 -24.49 -3.28 18.38
C VAL A 450 -25.13 -3.73 19.70
N LEU A 451 -25.30 -2.81 20.65
CA LEU A 451 -25.64 -3.12 22.05
C LEU A 451 -26.97 -3.86 22.27
N ASN A 452 -27.88 -3.85 21.28
CA ASN A 452 -29.22 -4.44 21.38
C ASN A 452 -29.52 -5.49 20.29
N LYS A 453 -28.50 -5.99 19.59
CA LYS A 453 -28.66 -6.97 18.51
C LYS A 453 -27.49 -7.94 18.49
N GLU A 454 -27.78 -9.22 18.33
CA GLU A 454 -26.77 -10.24 18.12
C GLU A 454 -26.52 -10.42 16.62
N TYR A 455 -25.42 -9.84 16.13
CA TYR A 455 -24.91 -10.04 14.78
C TYR A 455 -23.65 -10.90 14.83
N LYS A 456 -23.46 -11.77 13.82
CA LYS A 456 -22.20 -12.52 13.64
C LYS A 456 -21.04 -11.57 13.32
N SER A 457 -21.34 -10.52 12.56
CA SER A 457 -20.42 -9.44 12.22
C SER A 457 -21.20 -8.19 11.87
N SER A 458 -20.66 -7.02 12.19
CA SER A 458 -21.22 -5.71 11.81
C SER A 458 -20.10 -4.73 11.50
N LYS A 459 -20.30 -3.93 10.45
CA LYS A 459 -19.37 -2.86 10.04
C LYS A 459 -20.14 -1.59 9.68
N ILE A 460 -19.56 -0.43 9.95
CA ILE A 460 -20.12 0.85 9.53
C ILE A 460 -19.91 1.00 8.02
N VAL A 461 -20.99 1.19 7.26
CA VAL A 461 -20.95 1.37 5.80
C VAL A 461 -21.31 2.79 5.36
N GLY A 462 -21.81 3.62 6.27
CA GLY A 462 -22.13 5.01 5.99
C GLY A 462 -22.58 5.74 7.24
N ILE A 463 -22.71 7.05 7.12
CA ILE A 463 -23.34 7.92 8.12
C ILE A 463 -24.48 8.65 7.41
N ASP A 464 -25.68 8.59 7.99
CA ASP A 464 -26.85 9.26 7.42
C ASP A 464 -26.86 10.77 7.72
N GLY A 465 -27.84 11.49 7.16
CA GLY A 465 -27.97 12.94 7.33
C GLY A 465 -28.31 13.39 8.76
N GLU A 466 -28.70 12.47 9.65
CA GLU A 466 -28.96 12.73 11.07
C GLU A 466 -27.74 12.40 11.95
N GLY A 467 -26.64 11.91 11.36
CA GLY A 467 -25.43 11.51 12.09
C GLY A 467 -25.50 10.09 12.68
N LYS A 468 -26.48 9.27 12.26
CA LYS A 468 -26.54 7.85 12.66
C LYS A 468 -25.64 7.00 11.77
N TYR A 469 -25.06 5.96 12.35
CA TYR A 469 -24.23 4.99 11.64
C TYR A 469 -25.12 3.97 10.94
N LEU A 470 -24.94 3.85 9.62
CA LEU A 470 -25.51 2.78 8.84
C LEU A 470 -24.60 1.56 8.96
N ILE A 471 -25.15 0.47 9.48
CA ILE A 471 -24.40 -0.75 9.76
C ILE A 471 -24.86 -1.84 8.82
N GLU A 472 -23.92 -2.42 8.07
CA GLU A 472 -24.12 -3.68 7.37
C GLU A 472 -23.77 -4.80 8.33
N ALA A 473 -24.74 -5.65 8.64
CA ALA A 473 -24.58 -6.73 9.60
C ALA A 473 -25.06 -8.07 9.04
N VAL A 474 -24.39 -9.16 9.47
CA VAL A 474 -24.79 -10.53 9.15
C VAL A 474 -25.46 -11.12 10.38
N ASN A 475 -26.75 -11.49 10.27
CA ASN A 475 -27.48 -12.08 11.39
C ASN A 475 -27.17 -13.58 11.56
N SER A 476 -27.82 -14.21 12.53
CA SER A 476 -27.66 -15.65 12.83
C SER A 476 -27.97 -16.57 11.63
N ASN A 477 -28.85 -16.12 10.72
CA ASN A 477 -29.30 -16.85 9.54
C ASN A 477 -28.47 -16.53 8.27
N ASP A 478 -27.31 -15.89 8.42
CA ASP A 478 -26.42 -15.51 7.31
C ASP A 478 -27.05 -14.54 6.28
N SER A 479 -28.14 -13.86 6.65
CA SER A 479 -28.70 -12.79 5.82
C SER A 479 -28.09 -11.44 6.20
N VAL A 480 -27.75 -10.66 5.18
CA VAL A 480 -27.25 -9.28 5.33
C VAL A 480 -28.43 -8.35 5.61
N VAL A 481 -28.34 -7.60 6.70
CA VAL A 481 -29.28 -6.54 7.06
C VAL A 481 -28.55 -5.21 7.13
N MET A 482 -29.27 -4.14 6.80
CA MET A 482 -28.79 -2.76 6.93
C MET A 482 -29.77 -1.94 7.73
N ASP A 483 -29.31 -1.39 8.86
CA ASP A 483 -30.08 -0.56 9.78
C ASP A 483 -29.23 0.65 10.23
N ALA A 484 -29.90 1.70 10.72
CA ALA A 484 -29.29 2.93 11.22
C ALA A 484 -29.29 2.98 12.76
N TYR A 485 -28.15 3.31 13.36
CA TYR A 485 -27.94 3.30 14.81
C TYR A 485 -27.34 4.61 15.31
N SER A 486 -27.72 5.04 16.51
CA SER A 486 -27.07 6.18 17.15
C SER A 486 -25.68 5.78 17.69
N GLU A 487 -24.82 6.77 17.98
CA GLU A 487 -23.50 6.52 18.58
C GLU A 487 -23.60 5.74 19.90
N SER A 488 -24.63 6.01 20.71
CA SER A 488 -24.88 5.31 21.97
C SER A 488 -25.31 3.86 21.81
N ASP A 489 -25.67 3.41 20.61
CA ASP A 489 -26.11 2.04 20.34
C ASP A 489 -24.97 1.12 19.89
N ILE A 490 -23.77 1.65 19.66
CA ILE A 490 -22.65 0.92 19.09
C ILE A 490 -21.38 1.01 19.94
N ILE A 491 -20.58 -0.04 19.92
CA ILE A 491 -19.23 -0.09 20.48
C ILE A 491 -18.27 -0.42 19.34
N LYS A 492 -17.27 0.42 19.13
CA LYS A 492 -16.17 0.13 18.20
C LYS A 492 -15.31 -1.02 18.74
N LEU A 493 -15.08 -2.03 17.92
CA LEU A 493 -14.31 -3.23 18.26
C LEU A 493 -12.80 -3.05 18.06
#